data_AF-A0A520SY78-F1
#
_entry.id   AF-A0A520SY78-F1
#
_cell.length_a   1.000
_cell.length_b   1.000
_cell.length_c   1.000
_cell.angle_alpha   90.00
_cell.angle_beta   90.00
_cell.angle_gamma   90.00
#
_symmetry.space_group_name_H-M   'P 1'
#
loop_
_entity.id
_entity.type
_entity.pdbx_description
1 polymer ?
#
loop_
_entity_poly.entity_id
_entity_poly.type
_entity_poly.pdbx_seq_one_letter_code
_entity_poly.pdbx_strand_id
1 'polypeptide(L)' 'MKLDGFDTEEYIIGTLKQADTRIPVADLLREHNISQGAFYRWKAKFGGMDVSEASRNDS' A
#
# COMPACT_ATOMS: atom_id res chain seq x y z
N MET A 1 -16.10 14.68 -7.93
CA MET A 1 -15.93 13.32 -7.36
C MET A 1 -14.94 13.42 -6.21
N LYS A 2 -15.35 13.08 -4.99
CA LYS A 2 -14.44 13.02 -3.84
C LYS A 2 -13.61 11.75 -4.00
N LEU A 3 -12.30 11.93 -3.92
CA LEU A 3 -11.27 10.91 -4.03
C LEU A 3 -11.57 9.79 -3.02
N ASP A 4 -11.84 8.59 -3.52
CA ASP A 4 -11.93 7.38 -2.72
C ASP A 4 -10.62 7.22 -1.93
N GLY A 5 -10.72 7.09 -0.59
CA GLY A 5 -9.60 7.09 0.35
C GLY A 5 -8.67 5.87 0.31
N PHE A 6 -8.47 5.26 -0.87
CA PHE A 6 -7.59 4.10 -1.07
C PHE A 6 -6.13 4.48 -1.31
N ASP A 7 -5.82 5.76 -1.57
CA ASP A 7 -4.45 6.25 -1.81
C ASP A 7 -3.82 6.93 -0.58
N THR A 8 -4.39 6.76 0.62
CA THR A 8 -3.76 7.27 1.85
C THR A 8 -2.54 6.43 2.20
N GLU A 9 -1.47 7.08 2.66
CA GLU A 9 -0.21 6.39 2.97
C GLU A 9 -0.40 5.32 4.03
N GLU A 10 -1.21 5.57 5.06
CA GLU A 10 -1.53 4.59 6.10
C GLU A 10 -2.20 3.33 5.53
N TYR A 11 -3.14 3.51 4.58
CA TYR A 11 -3.80 2.39 3.92
C TYR A 11 -2.82 1.60 3.05
N ILE A 12 -2.05 2.31 2.21
CA ILE A 12 -1.06 1.71 1.31
C ILE A 12 -0.01 0.91 2.10
N ILE A 13 0.54 1.49 3.17
CA ILE A 13 1.58 0.82 3.95
C ILE A 13 0.99 -0.33 4.76
N GLY A 14 -0.24 -0.19 5.26
CA GLY A 14 -0.99 -1.29 5.88
C GLY A 14 -1.19 -2.48 4.94
N THR A 15 -1.57 -2.22 3.69
CA THR A 15 -1.70 -3.22 2.61
C THR A 15 -0.34 -3.87 2.29
N LEU A 16 0.74 -3.09 2.17
CA LEU A 16 2.08 -3.61 1.92
C LEU A 16 2.59 -4.49 3.08
N LYS A 17 2.33 -4.10 4.33
CA LYS A 17 2.69 -4.92 5.51
C LYS A 17 1.91 -6.22 5.57
N GLN A 18 0.62 -6.20 5.26
CA GLN A 18 -0.17 -7.44 5.20
C GLN A 18 0.30 -8.37 4.08
N ALA A 19 0.73 -7.82 2.95
CA ALA A 19 1.38 -8.57 1.88
C ALA A 19 2.74 -9.18 2.25
N ASP A 20 3.42 -8.65 3.28
CA ASP A 20 4.66 -9.19 3.83
C ASP A 20 4.42 -10.27 4.91
N THR A 21 3.26 -10.23 5.57
CA THR A 21 2.77 -11.38 6.33
C THR A 21 2.37 -12.49 5.36
N ARG A 22 2.23 -13.75 5.81
CA ARG A 22 2.07 -14.96 4.95
C ARG A 22 0.79 -15.01 4.06
N ILE A 23 0.19 -13.87 3.75
CA ILE A 23 -0.96 -13.69 2.87
C ILE A 23 -0.46 -13.53 1.43
N PRO A 24 -1.00 -14.29 0.47
CA PRO A 24 -0.70 -14.08 -0.94
C PRO A 24 -1.17 -12.70 -1.40
N VAL A 25 -0.27 -11.93 -2.01
CA VAL A 25 -0.60 -10.62 -2.61
C VAL A 25 -1.81 -10.72 -3.52
N ALA A 26 -1.95 -11.80 -4.28
CA ALA A 26 -3.07 -12.00 -5.20
C ALA A 26 -4.44 -12.01 -4.51
N ASP A 27 -4.55 -12.62 -3.33
CA ASP A 27 -5.77 -12.63 -2.53
C ASP A 27 -6.05 -11.25 -1.94
N LEU A 28 -4.99 -10.59 -1.45
CA LEU A 28 -5.08 -9.26 -0.86
C LEU A 28 -5.55 -8.20 -1.88
N LEU A 29 -5.08 -8.29 -3.12
CA LEU A 29 -5.54 -7.45 -4.23
C LEU A 29 -7.01 -7.70 -4.58
N ARG A 30 -7.47 -8.93 -4.46
CA ARG A 30 -8.86 -9.31 -4.75
C ARG A 30 -9.81 -8.87 -3.63
N GLU A 31 -9.39 -8.98 -2.38
CA GLU A 31 -10.15 -8.55 -1.20
C GLU A 31 -10.31 -7.03 -1.15
N HIS A 32 -9.23 -6.30 -1.37
CA HIS A 32 -9.24 -4.83 -1.36
C HIS A 32 -9.64 -4.22 -2.71
N ASN A 33 -9.93 -5.06 -3.71
CA ASN A 33 -10.27 -4.64 -5.07
C ASN A 33 -9.21 -3.70 -5.69
N ILE A 34 -7.94 -3.96 -5.37
CA ILE A 34 -6.76 -3.22 -5.83
C ILE A 34 -6.22 -3.89 -7.10
N SER A 35 -5.87 -3.08 -8.09
CA SER A 35 -5.17 -3.60 -9.28
C SER A 35 -3.71 -3.95 -8.95
N GLN A 36 -3.20 -5.04 -9.52
CA GLN A 36 -1.77 -5.40 -9.46
C GLN A 36 -0.86 -4.19 -9.76
N GLY A 37 -1.21 -3.39 -10.78
CA GLY A 37 -0.44 -2.20 -11.16
C GLY A 37 -0.42 -1.09 -10.11
N ALA A 38 -1.49 -0.92 -9.32
CA ALA A 38 -1.48 0.01 -8.18
C ALA A 38 -0.55 -0.49 -7.07
N PHE A 39 -0.61 -1.78 -6.73
CA PHE A 39 0.23 -2.38 -5.70
C PHE A 39 1.73 -2.31 -6.02
N TYR A 40 2.15 -2.57 -7.26
CA TYR A 40 3.56 -2.41 -7.63
C TYR A 40 4.00 -0.94 -7.62
N ARG A 41 3.13 0.00 -8.00
CA ARG A 41 3.41 1.44 -7.87
C ARG A 41 3.62 1.83 -6.41
N TRP A 42 2.79 1.32 -5.51
CA TRP A 42 2.94 1.51 -4.09
C TRP A 42 4.19 0.83 -3.53
N LYS A 43 4.52 -0.39 -3.97
CA LYS A 43 5.75 -1.07 -3.57
C LYS A 43 7.01 -0.34 -4.07
N ALA A 44 6.96 0.28 -5.24
CA ALA A 44 8.05 1.12 -5.73
C ALA A 44 8.20 2.42 -4.93
N LYS A 45 7.08 3.01 -4.50
CA LYS A 45 7.05 4.27 -3.74
C LYS A 45 7.31 4.07 -2.24
N PHE A 46 6.77 3.02 -1.63
CA PHE A 46 6.71 2.77 -0.19
C PHE A 46 7.25 1.40 0.24
N GLY A 47 7.58 0.49 -0.69
CA GLY A 47 8.01 -0.88 -0.36
C GLY A 47 9.38 -1.00 0.31
N GLY A 48 10.07 0.12 0.54
CA GLY A 48 11.24 0.22 1.41
C GLY A 48 11.05 1.17 2.60
N MET A 49 9.87 1.77 2.77
CA MET A 49 9.54 2.64 3.89
C MET A 49 8.72 1.87 4.93
N ASP A 50 9.22 1.79 6.16
CA ASP A 50 8.36 1.42 7.29
C ASP A 50 7.31 2.53 7.53
N VAL A 51 6.15 2.21 8.12
CA VAL A 51 5.08 3.18 8.44
C VAL A 51 5.64 4.44 9.14
N SER A 52 6.71 4.28 9.94
CA SER A 52 7.38 5.38 10.62
C SER A 52 8.28 6.27 9.72
N GLU A 53 8.70 5.81 8.54
CA GLU A 53 9.52 6.57 7.59
C GLU A 53 8.72 7.26 6.50
N ALA A 54 7.57 6.71 6.11
CA ALA A 54 6.69 7.34 5.12
C ALA A 54 6.21 8.74 5.56
N SER A 55 6.04 8.93 6.86
CA SER A 55 5.64 10.22 7.45
C SER A 55 6.75 11.28 7.46
N ARG A 56 7.97 10.97 6.98
CA ARG A 56 9.18 11.78 7.18
C ARG A 56 9.72 12.46 5.90
N ASN A 57 9.10 12.26 4.73
CA ASN A 57 9.58 12.83 3.46
C ASN A 57 8.91 14.16 3.04
N ASP A 58 8.39 14.93 3.99
CA ASP A 58 8.03 16.34 3.76
C ASP A 58 8.94 17.21 4.65
N SER A 59 10.13 17.56 4.14
CA SER A 59 11.07 18.55 4.71
C SER A 59 11.91 19.16 3.60
#